data_AF-A0A832TGN1-F1
#
_entry.id   AF-A0A832TGN1-F1
#
_cell.length_a   1.000
_cell.length_b   1.000
_cell.length_c   1.000
_cell.angle_alpha   90.00
_cell.angle_beta   90.00
_cell.angle_gamma   90.00
#
_symmetry.space_group_name_H-M   'P 1'
#
loop_
_entity.id
_entity.type
_entity.pdbx_description
1 polymer ?
#
loop_
_entity_poly.entity_id
_entity_poly.type
_entity_poly.pdbx_seq_one_letter_code
_entity_poly.pdbx_strand_id
1 'polypeptide(L)'
;MNKWKLISIILIGIIVLEGLVLFISQHRYITVTNLSSGNSAKLGSKLVMAVSSPEYRSTPLIGNYPFVINSGILTKNLANYTLIIAYVDINLSKAKVGESFMVYPSINVGSNVPVQFFNNPILNVTIVKNTIFSMDGSEYLNFSIKVNITALNSMGEGGITTILDANPPESTALSTIYGNTLLLVGFHAYNSSVIRLEFYVAPNTVS
;
A
#
# COMPACT_ATOMS: atom_id res chain seq x y z
N MET A 1 -22.56 -52.28 -14.06
CA MET A 1 -23.18 -50.95 -13.83
C MET A 1 -23.52 -50.35 -15.19
N ASN A 2 -24.78 -50.00 -15.45
CA ASN A 2 -25.24 -49.61 -16.78
C ASN A 2 -24.56 -48.28 -17.20
N LYS A 3 -23.98 -48.18 -18.40
CA LYS A 3 -23.16 -47.01 -18.83
C LYS A 3 -23.87 -45.67 -18.60
N TRP A 4 -25.20 -45.67 -18.77
CA TRP A 4 -26.08 -44.53 -18.50
C TRP A 4 -26.11 -44.08 -17.04
N LYS A 5 -26.05 -45.00 -16.07
CA LYS A 5 -25.99 -44.65 -14.64
C LYS A 5 -24.68 -43.96 -14.27
N LEU A 6 -23.57 -44.37 -14.89
CA LEU A 6 -22.26 -43.76 -14.65
C LEU A 6 -22.20 -42.32 -15.20
N ILE A 7 -22.75 -42.11 -16.41
CA ILE A 7 -22.81 -40.79 -17.04
C ILE A 7 -23.66 -39.82 -16.19
N SER A 8 -24.81 -40.26 -15.68
CA SER A 8 -25.65 -39.42 -14.80
C SER A 8 -24.94 -39.03 -13.50
N ILE A 9 -24.18 -39.93 -12.89
CA ILE A 9 -23.43 -39.64 -11.65
C ILE A 9 -22.34 -38.58 -11.90
N ILE A 10 -21.61 -38.69 -13.03
CA ILE A 10 -20.57 -37.72 -13.39
C ILE A 10 -21.19 -36.34 -13.65
N LEU A 11 -22.32 -36.27 -14.35
CA LEU A 11 -22.99 -35.02 -14.65
C LEU A 11 -23.49 -34.31 -13.38
N ILE A 12 -24.06 -35.06 -12.44
CA ILE A 12 -24.46 -34.54 -11.13
C ILE A 12 -23.24 -34.02 -10.37
N GLY A 13 -22.11 -34.73 -10.41
CA GLY A 13 -20.87 -34.29 -9.78
C GLY A 13 -20.35 -32.94 -10.32
N ILE A 14 -20.40 -32.74 -11.64
CA ILE A 14 -20.01 -31.47 -12.27
C ILE A 14 -20.95 -30.34 -11.85
N ILE A 15 -22.27 -30.56 -11.87
CA ILE A 15 -23.27 -29.55 -11.48
C ILE A 15 -23.10 -29.15 -10.00
N VAL A 16 -22.85 -30.11 -9.12
CA VAL A 16 -22.61 -29.84 -7.70
C VAL A 16 -21.31 -29.07 -7.51
N LEU A 17 -20.25 -29.42 -8.24
CA LEU A 17 -18.97 -28.73 -8.13
C LEU A 17 -19.05 -27.29 -8.64
N GLU A 18 -19.65 -27.06 -9.81
CA GLU A 18 -19.85 -25.71 -10.34
C GLU A 18 -20.83 -24.90 -9.47
N GLY A 19 -21.89 -25.53 -8.97
CA GLY A 19 -22.81 -24.93 -8.01
C GLY A 19 -22.11 -24.51 -6.72
N LEU A 20 -21.19 -25.32 -6.19
CA LEU A 20 -20.39 -25.00 -5.01
C LEU A 20 -19.41 -23.85 -5.27
N VAL A 21 -18.75 -23.83 -6.44
CA VAL A 21 -17.85 -22.75 -6.85
C VAL A 21 -18.62 -21.44 -6.99
N LEU A 22 -19.79 -21.45 -7.63
CA LEU A 22 -20.67 -20.30 -7.75
C LEU A 22 -21.21 -19.85 -6.39
N PHE A 23 -21.55 -20.79 -5.50
CA PHE A 23 -22.04 -20.48 -4.16
C PHE A 23 -20.96 -19.88 -3.27
N ILE A 24 -19.72 -20.39 -3.29
CA ILE A 24 -18.58 -19.81 -2.57
C ILE A 24 -18.26 -18.42 -3.12
N SER A 25 -18.29 -18.26 -4.44
CA SER A 25 -18.13 -16.98 -5.12
C SER A 25 -19.23 -15.98 -4.70
N GLN A 26 -20.49 -16.41 -4.68
CA GLN A 26 -21.64 -15.58 -4.28
C GLN A 26 -21.68 -15.29 -2.78
N HIS A 27 -21.28 -16.21 -1.91
CA HIS A 27 -21.21 -15.94 -0.47
C HIS A 27 -20.07 -14.99 -0.12
N ARG A 28 -18.91 -15.10 -0.78
CA ARG A 28 -17.92 -14.01 -0.74
C ARG A 28 -18.49 -12.68 -1.23
N TYR A 29 -19.44 -12.71 -2.17
CA TYR A 29 -20.15 -11.52 -2.69
C TYR A 29 -21.19 -10.95 -1.72
N ILE A 30 -21.94 -11.78 -0.98
CA ILE A 30 -23.03 -11.35 -0.09
C ILE A 30 -22.49 -10.80 1.24
N THR A 31 -21.34 -11.29 1.72
CA THR A 31 -20.65 -10.65 2.86
C THR A 31 -20.17 -9.23 2.52
N VAL A 32 -20.12 -8.85 1.23
CA VAL A 32 -19.75 -7.50 0.76
C VAL A 32 -20.94 -6.53 0.68
N THR A 33 -22.20 -7.00 0.75
CA THR A 33 -23.39 -6.13 0.59
C THR A 33 -24.14 -5.78 1.87
N ASN A 34 -23.81 -6.37 3.04
CA ASN A 34 -24.60 -6.19 4.27
C ASN A 34 -24.02 -5.21 5.30
N LEU A 35 -23.23 -4.22 4.87
CA LEU A 35 -22.70 -3.15 5.73
C LEU A 35 -23.13 -1.74 5.35
N SER A 36 -24.21 -1.58 4.58
CA SER A 36 -24.79 -0.27 4.26
C SER A 36 -26.27 -0.20 4.68
N SER A 37 -26.50 -0.08 5.98
CA SER A 37 -27.76 0.41 6.55
C SER A 37 -27.48 1.81 7.13
N GLY A 38 -27.77 2.85 6.36
CA GLY A 38 -27.74 4.23 6.86
C GLY A 38 -27.38 5.27 5.81
N ASN A 39 -28.34 5.65 4.98
CA ASN A 39 -28.47 6.96 4.32
C ASN A 39 -27.21 7.60 3.73
N SER A 40 -26.93 7.35 2.45
CA SER A 40 -26.90 8.37 1.39
C SER A 40 -26.43 7.75 0.06
N ALA A 41 -27.31 7.76 -0.93
CA ALA A 41 -26.95 7.43 -2.30
C ALA A 41 -26.13 8.58 -2.89
N LYS A 42 -24.80 8.45 -2.94
CA LYS A 42 -23.93 9.21 -3.84
C LYS A 42 -22.65 8.41 -4.14
N LEU A 43 -22.37 8.27 -5.44
CA LEU A 43 -21.17 7.71 -6.07
C LEU A 43 -20.99 6.18 -5.97
N GLY A 44 -20.73 5.57 -7.14
CA GLY A 44 -20.68 4.13 -7.36
C GLY A 44 -19.96 3.36 -6.25
N SER A 45 -20.64 2.35 -5.71
CA SER A 45 -20.13 1.47 -4.67
C SER A 45 -18.85 0.79 -5.16
N LYS A 46 -17.70 1.39 -4.89
CA LYS A 46 -16.42 0.68 -5.01
C LYS A 46 -16.54 -0.51 -4.07
N LEU A 47 -16.52 -1.73 -4.61
CA LEU A 47 -16.46 -2.94 -3.81
C LEU A 47 -15.25 -2.81 -2.87
N VAL A 48 -15.46 -3.09 -1.59
CA VAL A 48 -14.42 -3.00 -0.55
C VAL A 48 -14.11 -4.40 -0.06
N MET A 49 -12.83 -4.65 0.20
CA MET A 49 -12.33 -5.90 0.74
C MET A 49 -11.64 -5.65 2.08
N ALA A 50 -11.98 -6.48 3.07
CA ALA A 50 -11.24 -6.58 4.32
C ALA A 50 -10.02 -7.47 4.12
N VAL A 51 -8.85 -6.97 4.50
CA VAL A 51 -7.55 -7.64 4.33
C VAL A 51 -7.30 -8.54 5.54
N SER A 52 -7.38 -9.86 5.34
CA SER A 52 -7.19 -10.87 6.39
C SER A 52 -5.75 -11.38 6.52
N SER A 53 -4.94 -11.21 5.49
CA SER A 53 -3.51 -11.54 5.42
C SER A 53 -2.76 -10.37 4.81
N PRO A 54 -1.52 -10.09 5.23
CA PRO A 54 -0.79 -8.98 4.65
C PRO A 54 -0.45 -9.28 3.19
N GLU A 55 -0.67 -8.30 2.32
CA GLU A 55 -0.32 -8.36 0.90
C GLU A 55 0.91 -7.48 0.64
N TYR A 56 1.98 -8.05 0.12
CA TYR A 56 3.24 -7.34 -0.14
C TYR A 56 4.06 -8.05 -1.21
N ARG A 57 5.11 -7.37 -1.70
CA ARG A 57 6.11 -7.96 -2.61
C ARG A 57 7.48 -7.94 -1.98
N SER A 58 8.23 -9.02 -2.18
CA SER A 58 9.64 -9.12 -1.76
C SER A 58 10.50 -7.99 -2.32
N THR A 59 10.24 -7.65 -3.58
CA THR A 59 10.79 -6.50 -4.30
C THR A 59 9.66 -5.50 -4.56
N PRO A 60 9.50 -4.49 -3.71
CA PRO A 60 8.40 -3.54 -3.86
C PRO A 60 8.64 -2.52 -4.98
N LEU A 61 9.90 -2.22 -5.32
CA LEU A 61 10.24 -1.29 -6.39
C LEU A 61 9.90 -1.90 -7.78
N ILE A 62 9.27 -1.11 -8.65
CA ILE A 62 8.92 -1.52 -10.01
C ILE A 62 9.82 -0.80 -11.00
N GLY A 63 10.78 -1.52 -11.57
CA GLY A 63 11.77 -0.97 -12.50
C GLY A 63 13.10 -0.66 -11.82
N ASN A 64 13.97 0.06 -12.53
CA ASN A 64 15.29 0.43 -12.06
C ASN A 64 15.48 1.94 -12.20
N TYR A 65 15.86 2.60 -11.11
CA TYR A 65 15.98 4.05 -11.03
C TYR A 65 17.37 4.40 -10.50
N PRO A 66 18.16 5.23 -11.20
CA PRO A 66 19.57 5.46 -10.86
C PRO A 66 19.78 6.15 -9.50
N PHE A 67 18.75 6.81 -8.98
CA PHE A 67 18.72 7.46 -7.68
C PHE A 67 18.22 6.55 -6.54
N VAL A 68 17.63 5.39 -6.86
CA VAL A 68 17.23 4.38 -5.86
C VAL A 68 18.41 3.43 -5.68
N ILE A 69 18.91 3.33 -4.45
CA ILE A 69 20.08 2.50 -4.13
C ILE A 69 19.71 1.15 -3.52
N ASN A 70 18.54 1.05 -2.89
CA ASN A 70 18.05 -0.18 -2.31
C ASN A 70 16.52 -0.15 -2.18
N SER A 71 15.89 -1.31 -2.11
CA SER A 71 14.47 -1.45 -1.78
C SER A 71 14.20 -2.83 -1.20
N GLY A 72 13.18 -2.95 -0.36
CA GLY A 72 12.82 -4.23 0.23
C GLY A 72 11.64 -4.09 1.19
N ILE A 73 11.50 -5.04 2.10
CA ILE A 73 10.49 -4.97 3.16
C ILE A 73 11.15 -5.01 4.53
N LEU A 74 10.53 -4.31 5.46
CA LEU A 74 10.79 -4.39 6.88
C LEU A 74 9.57 -5.01 7.56
N THR A 75 9.82 -5.64 8.70
CA THR A 75 8.78 -6.18 9.56
C THR A 75 8.96 -5.60 10.95
N LYS A 76 7.92 -4.94 11.45
CA LYS A 76 7.90 -4.31 12.78
C LYS A 76 6.80 -4.95 13.61
N ASN A 77 7.16 -5.55 14.74
CA ASN A 77 6.21 -6.12 15.67
C ASN A 77 5.73 -5.04 16.64
N LEU A 78 4.42 -4.75 16.60
CA LEU A 78 3.72 -3.80 17.45
C LEU A 78 2.77 -4.58 18.36
N ALA A 79 3.27 -5.03 19.50
CA ALA A 79 2.55 -5.89 20.44
C ALA A 79 1.89 -7.11 19.74
N ASN A 80 0.60 -7.04 19.42
CA ASN A 80 -0.18 -8.11 18.79
C ASN A 80 -0.31 -7.97 17.26
N TYR A 81 0.37 -6.98 16.66
CA TYR A 81 0.26 -6.65 15.25
C TYR A 81 1.64 -6.66 14.58
N THR A 82 1.80 -7.49 13.54
CA THR A 82 2.99 -7.47 12.71
C THR A 82 2.75 -6.54 11.52
N LEU A 83 3.46 -5.41 11.51
CA LEU A 83 3.42 -4.43 10.44
C LEU A 83 4.50 -4.77 9.40
N ILE A 84 4.08 -4.97 8.16
CA ILE A 84 4.96 -5.13 7.01
C ILE A 84 5.02 -3.80 6.27
N ILE A 85 6.24 -3.38 5.96
CA ILE A 85 6.55 -2.04 5.44
C ILE A 85 7.40 -2.21 4.19
N ALA A 86 6.95 -1.72 3.05
CA ALA A 86 7.80 -1.62 1.87
C ALA A 86 8.72 -0.41 2.01
N TYR A 87 10.01 -0.53 1.72
CA TYR A 87 10.94 0.61 1.79
C TYR A 87 11.71 0.80 0.50
N VAL A 88 12.13 2.05 0.28
CA VAL A 88 13.00 2.49 -0.82
C VAL A 88 14.03 3.46 -0.26
N ASP A 89 15.31 3.16 -0.49
CA ASP A 89 16.44 4.02 -0.12
C ASP A 89 16.84 4.87 -1.32
N ILE A 90 16.84 6.19 -1.14
CA ILE A 90 17.13 7.17 -2.18
C ILE A 90 18.46 7.85 -1.88
N ASN A 91 19.32 7.92 -2.89
CA ASN A 91 20.52 8.73 -2.87
C ASN A 91 20.18 10.19 -3.20
N LEU A 92 20.33 11.07 -2.20
CA LEU A 92 19.98 12.48 -2.29
C LEU A 92 20.78 13.24 -3.35
N SER A 93 22.02 12.84 -3.64
CA SER A 93 22.88 13.49 -4.65
C SER A 93 22.47 13.15 -6.08
N LYS A 94 21.81 11.99 -6.29
CA LYS A 94 21.39 11.51 -7.61
C LYS A 94 19.94 11.87 -7.92
N ALA A 95 19.10 11.94 -6.90
CA ALA A 95 17.69 12.25 -7.02
C ALA A 95 17.45 13.71 -7.43
N LYS A 96 16.64 13.94 -8.46
CA LYS A 96 16.24 15.27 -8.93
C LYS A 96 14.76 15.50 -8.74
N VAL A 97 14.40 16.77 -8.52
CA VAL A 97 12.99 17.19 -8.49
C VAL A 97 12.35 16.89 -9.84
N GLY A 98 11.14 16.31 -9.81
CA GLY A 98 10.40 15.84 -10.97
C GLY A 98 10.65 14.37 -11.32
N GLU A 99 11.70 13.74 -10.80
CA GLU A 99 11.89 12.30 -10.97
C GLU A 99 10.80 11.52 -10.24
N SER A 100 10.40 10.40 -10.83
CA SER A 100 9.34 9.56 -10.29
C SER A 100 9.75 8.10 -10.30
N PHE A 101 9.24 7.34 -9.33
CA PHE A 101 9.42 5.90 -9.24
C PHE A 101 8.11 5.21 -8.85
N MET A 102 8.01 3.93 -9.19
CA MET A 102 6.84 3.12 -8.89
C MET A 102 7.15 2.13 -7.76
N VAL A 103 6.23 2.00 -6.82
CA VAL A 103 6.38 1.11 -5.66
C VAL A 103 5.07 0.38 -5.35
N TYR A 104 5.19 -0.88 -4.93
CA TYR A 104 4.13 -1.65 -4.30
C TYR A 104 4.17 -1.43 -2.78
N PRO A 105 3.22 -0.69 -2.19
CA PRO A 105 3.09 -0.58 -0.76
C PRO A 105 2.64 -1.92 -0.19
N SER A 106 3.01 -2.18 1.05
CA SER A 106 2.47 -3.34 1.78
C SER A 106 1.07 -3.01 2.29
N ILE A 107 0.09 -3.89 2.11
CA ILE A 107 -1.26 -3.74 2.64
C ILE A 107 -1.41 -4.67 3.82
N ASN A 108 -1.59 -4.12 5.01
CA ASN A 108 -1.56 -4.90 6.24
C ASN A 108 -2.95 -5.34 6.70
N VAL A 109 -2.97 -6.35 7.55
CA VAL A 109 -4.18 -6.97 8.11
C VAL A 109 -5.04 -5.92 8.81
N GLY A 110 -6.37 -6.08 8.73
CA GLY A 110 -7.34 -5.16 9.34
C GLY A 110 -7.64 -3.92 8.49
N SER A 111 -6.95 -3.75 7.36
CA SER A 111 -7.26 -2.72 6.37
C SER A 111 -8.55 -3.07 5.62
N ASN A 112 -9.36 -2.06 5.34
CA ASN A 112 -10.48 -2.12 4.40
C ASN A 112 -10.13 -1.29 3.18
N VAL A 113 -9.95 -1.93 2.02
CA VAL A 113 -9.49 -1.25 0.80
C VAL A 113 -10.44 -1.50 -0.37
N PRO A 114 -10.61 -0.53 -1.29
CA PRO A 114 -11.32 -0.76 -2.53
C PRO A 114 -10.66 -1.88 -3.35
N VAL A 115 -11.43 -2.79 -3.93
CA VAL A 115 -10.94 -3.94 -4.71
C VAL A 115 -9.99 -3.53 -5.83
N GLN A 116 -10.26 -2.40 -6.48
CA GLN A 116 -9.39 -1.82 -7.51
C GLN A 116 -7.98 -1.51 -6.99
N PHE A 117 -7.86 -1.01 -5.75
CA PHE A 117 -6.57 -0.76 -5.11
C PHE A 117 -5.94 -2.06 -4.64
N PHE A 118 -6.71 -2.98 -4.05
CA PHE A 118 -6.21 -4.29 -3.64
C PHE A 118 -5.56 -5.07 -4.80
N ASN A 119 -6.21 -5.09 -5.96
CA ASN A 119 -5.72 -5.81 -7.15
C ASN A 119 -4.52 -5.11 -7.82
N ASN A 120 -4.40 -3.79 -7.68
CA ASN A 120 -3.34 -3.01 -8.30
C ASN A 120 -2.87 -1.87 -7.38
N PRO A 121 -2.15 -2.17 -6.29
CA PRO A 121 -1.80 -1.17 -5.28
C PRO A 121 -0.61 -0.31 -5.68
N ILE A 122 -0.32 -0.17 -6.97
CA ILE A 122 0.85 0.59 -7.44
C ILE A 122 0.71 2.06 -7.07
N LEU A 123 1.76 2.59 -6.47
CA LEU A 123 1.95 4.00 -6.20
C LEU A 123 2.95 4.56 -7.20
N ASN A 124 2.61 5.70 -7.82
CA ASN A 124 3.56 6.50 -8.56
C ASN A 124 4.00 7.67 -7.67
N VAL A 125 5.27 7.65 -7.26
CA VAL A 125 5.85 8.59 -6.31
C VAL A 125 6.76 9.55 -7.06
N THR A 126 6.47 10.84 -7.00
CA THR A 126 7.25 11.92 -7.61
C THR A 126 7.97 12.72 -6.54
N ILE A 127 9.26 12.97 -6.72
CA ILE A 127 10.04 13.85 -5.85
C ILE A 127 9.70 15.30 -6.19
N VAL A 128 9.16 16.04 -5.24
CA VAL A 128 8.77 17.45 -5.44
C VAL A 128 9.71 18.43 -4.75
N LYS A 129 10.44 17.99 -3.73
CA LYS A 129 11.55 18.74 -3.11
C LYS A 129 12.67 17.80 -2.73
N ASN A 130 13.90 18.21 -3.04
CA ASN A 130 15.14 17.60 -2.58
C ASN A 130 16.17 18.72 -2.48
N THR A 131 16.31 19.31 -1.30
CA THR A 131 17.20 20.45 -1.09
C THR A 131 17.96 20.27 0.21
N ILE A 132 19.28 20.35 0.11
CA ILE A 132 20.17 20.43 1.26
C ILE A 132 20.57 21.90 1.41
N PHE A 133 20.43 22.45 2.61
CA PHE A 133 20.77 23.83 2.92
C PHE A 133 21.39 23.94 4.30
N SER A 134 22.27 24.91 4.50
CA SER A 134 22.92 25.17 5.78
C SER A 134 22.22 26.32 6.49
N MET A 135 21.91 26.13 7.78
CA MET A 135 21.36 27.17 8.65
C MET A 135 21.99 27.00 10.03
N ASP A 136 22.43 28.10 10.65
CA ASP A 136 23.01 28.11 12.01
C ASP A 136 24.14 27.08 12.24
N GLY A 137 24.98 26.86 11.21
CA GLY A 137 26.12 25.94 11.25
C GLY A 137 25.75 24.45 11.13
N SER A 138 24.49 24.11 10.87
CA SER A 138 24.02 22.73 10.64
C SER A 138 23.50 22.54 9.22
N GLU A 139 23.64 21.34 8.66
CA GLU A 139 23.02 20.97 7.39
C GLU A 139 21.63 20.39 7.58
N TYR A 140 20.67 20.87 6.78
CA TYR A 140 19.28 20.46 6.78
C TYR A 140 18.89 19.86 5.44
N LEU A 141 18.09 18.81 5.47
CA LEU A 141 17.39 18.24 4.34
C LEU A 141 15.93 18.71 4.34
N ASN A 142 15.50 19.34 3.25
CA ASN A 142 14.10 19.50 2.91
C ASN A 142 13.74 18.53 1.77
N PHE A 143 12.99 17.48 2.12
CA PHE A 143 12.57 16.45 1.20
C PHE A 143 11.06 16.33 1.18
N SER A 144 10.46 16.25 -0.01
CA SER A 144 9.03 16.08 -0.15
C SER A 144 8.70 15.28 -1.39
N ILE A 145 7.64 14.49 -1.29
CA ILE A 145 7.11 13.67 -2.38
C ILE A 145 5.64 13.95 -2.60
N LYS A 146 5.20 13.51 -3.76
CA LYS A 146 3.81 13.43 -4.17
C LYS A 146 3.53 12.00 -4.58
N VAL A 147 2.44 11.44 -4.07
CA VAL A 147 2.05 10.06 -4.33
C VAL A 147 0.73 10.05 -5.09
N ASN A 148 0.76 9.55 -6.31
CA ASN A 148 -0.43 9.28 -7.10
C ASN A 148 -0.84 7.81 -6.88
N ILE A 149 -2.01 7.63 -6.27
CA ILE A 149 -2.62 6.32 -6.06
C ILE A 149 -3.41 5.97 -7.32
N THR A 150 -2.72 5.35 -8.28
CA THR A 150 -3.24 5.16 -9.65
C THR A 150 -4.60 4.47 -9.67
N ALA A 151 -4.78 3.43 -8.85
CA ALA A 151 -6.02 2.69 -8.79
C ALA A 151 -7.20 3.49 -8.26
N LEU A 152 -6.98 4.55 -7.48
CA LEU A 152 -8.04 5.35 -6.86
C LEU A 152 -8.25 6.70 -7.55
N ASN A 153 -7.39 7.08 -8.49
CA ASN A 153 -7.31 8.42 -9.07
C ASN A 153 -7.28 9.50 -7.98
N SER A 154 -6.49 9.25 -6.94
CA SER A 154 -6.30 10.13 -5.79
C SER A 154 -4.82 10.40 -5.58
N MET A 155 -4.55 11.44 -4.79
CA MET A 155 -3.23 12.01 -4.67
C MET A 155 -2.97 12.44 -3.22
N GLY A 156 -1.79 12.13 -2.73
CA GLY A 156 -1.28 12.56 -1.44
C GLY A 156 0.05 13.28 -1.59
N GLU A 157 0.39 14.11 -0.62
CA GLU A 157 1.68 14.80 -0.55
C GLU A 157 2.21 14.69 0.88
N GLY A 158 3.53 14.62 1.01
CA GLY A 158 4.20 14.41 2.29
C GLY A 158 5.67 14.75 2.22
N GLY A 159 6.27 15.06 3.35
CA GLY A 159 7.67 15.42 3.40
C GLY A 159 8.21 15.62 4.81
N ILE A 160 9.49 15.95 4.87
CA ILE A 160 10.23 16.22 6.09
C ILE A 160 11.19 17.40 5.87
N THR A 161 11.39 18.20 6.92
CA THR A 161 12.56 19.07 7.05
C THR A 161 13.31 18.64 8.30
N THR A 162 14.55 18.20 8.15
CA THR A 162 15.34 17.62 9.24
C THR A 162 16.81 18.03 9.17
N ILE A 163 17.47 18.08 10.31
CA ILE A 163 18.93 18.17 10.42
C ILE A 163 19.54 16.83 9.96
N LEU A 164 20.64 16.87 9.20
CA LEU A 164 21.30 15.68 8.65
C LEU A 164 22.24 14.98 9.64
N ASP A 165 22.80 15.73 10.60
CA ASP A 165 23.79 15.22 11.58
C ASP A 165 23.19 14.83 12.94
N ALA A 166 21.89 15.06 13.14
CA ALA A 166 21.19 14.67 14.36
C ALA A 166 20.61 13.27 14.22
N ASN A 167 20.47 12.55 15.34
CA ASN A 167 19.76 11.27 15.41
C ASN A 167 18.41 11.42 14.68
N PRO A 168 18.18 10.70 13.58
CA PRO A 168 17.31 11.22 12.55
C PRO A 168 15.84 11.18 12.99
N PRO A 169 15.13 12.31 12.95
CA PRO A 169 13.71 12.33 13.22
C PRO A 169 12.94 11.57 12.14
N GLU A 170 11.99 10.75 12.59
CA GLU A 170 11.05 10.05 11.73
C GLU A 170 9.82 10.94 11.52
N SER A 171 9.43 11.18 10.27
CA SER A 171 8.15 11.82 9.95
C SER A 171 7.26 10.84 9.21
N THR A 172 5.94 10.89 9.42
CA THR A 172 4.98 10.06 8.68
C THR A 172 3.90 10.94 8.07
N ALA A 173 3.76 10.88 6.75
CA ALA A 173 2.63 11.46 6.03
C ALA A 173 1.53 10.43 5.83
N LEU A 174 0.28 10.88 5.71
CA LEU A 174 -0.92 10.04 5.70
C LEU A 174 -1.85 10.45 4.55
N SER A 175 -2.44 9.47 3.87
CA SER A 175 -3.50 9.70 2.88
C SER A 175 -4.61 8.66 3.03
N THR A 176 -5.87 9.09 3.10
CA THR A 176 -6.99 8.16 3.28
C THR A 176 -7.20 7.30 2.04
N ILE A 177 -7.21 5.98 2.22
CA ILE A 177 -7.53 5.00 1.18
C ILE A 177 -9.03 4.73 1.17
N TYR A 178 -9.60 4.36 2.32
CA TYR A 178 -11.02 4.12 2.52
C TYR A 178 -11.37 4.04 4.00
N GLY A 179 -12.42 4.73 4.43
CA GLY A 179 -12.85 4.72 5.84
C GLY A 179 -11.70 5.08 6.79
N ASN A 180 -11.37 4.17 7.70
CA ASN A 180 -10.27 4.30 8.66
C ASN A 180 -8.91 3.77 8.14
N THR A 181 -8.82 3.31 6.89
CA THR A 181 -7.59 2.77 6.30
C THR A 181 -6.81 3.87 5.59
N LEU A 182 -5.53 4.00 5.94
CA LEU A 182 -4.63 5.04 5.46
C LEU A 182 -3.48 4.42 4.68
N LEU A 183 -2.98 5.12 3.67
CA LEU A 183 -1.63 4.98 3.17
C LEU A 183 -0.72 5.85 4.03
N LEU A 184 0.26 5.22 4.66
CA LEU A 184 1.27 5.84 5.48
C LEU A 184 2.58 5.87 4.71
N VAL A 185 3.23 7.03 4.72
CA VAL A 185 4.57 7.21 4.14
C VAL A 185 5.53 7.72 5.21
N GLY A 186 6.45 6.87 5.63
CA GLY A 186 7.52 7.21 6.57
C GLY A 186 8.72 7.83 5.86
N PHE A 187 9.33 8.83 6.48
CA PHE A 187 10.53 9.53 6.02
C PHE A 187 11.62 9.39 7.08
N HIS A 188 12.73 8.76 6.69
CA HIS A 188 13.85 8.46 7.59
C HIS A 188 15.16 8.87 6.93
N ALA A 189 15.78 9.96 7.38
CA ALA A 189 17.09 10.37 6.88
C ALA A 189 18.19 9.55 7.55
N TYR A 190 18.90 8.66 6.86
CA TYR A 190 19.94 7.85 7.52
C TYR A 190 21.23 8.61 7.78
N ASN A 191 21.58 9.49 6.85
CA ASN A 191 22.77 10.32 6.86
C ASN A 191 22.61 11.45 5.83
N SER A 192 23.66 12.25 5.64
CA SER A 192 23.69 13.36 4.69
C SER A 192 23.46 12.99 3.22
N SER A 193 23.50 11.70 2.87
CA SER A 193 23.45 11.22 1.48
C SER A 193 22.24 10.32 1.16
N VAL A 194 21.55 9.80 2.18
CA VAL A 194 20.50 8.78 2.00
C VAL A 194 19.26 9.09 2.82
N ILE A 195 18.11 9.04 2.15
CA ILE A 195 16.79 9.02 2.80
C ILE A 195 16.08 7.70 2.46
N ARG A 196 15.49 7.07 3.48
CA ARG A 196 14.56 5.95 3.32
C ARG A 196 13.13 6.46 3.35
N LEU A 197 12.37 6.00 2.36
CA LEU A 197 10.94 6.13 2.31
C LEU A 197 10.30 4.79 2.62
N GLU A 198 9.32 4.79 3.49
CA GLU A 198 8.55 3.62 3.90
C GLU A 198 7.11 3.75 3.44
N PHE A 199 6.52 2.70 2.88
CA PHE A 199 5.17 2.70 2.30
C PHE A 199 4.38 1.51 2.84
N TYR A 200 3.29 1.80 3.53
CA TYR A 200 2.38 0.78 4.02
C TYR A 200 0.96 1.30 4.14
N VAL A 201 0.01 0.39 3.97
CA VAL A 201 -1.42 0.63 4.17
C VAL A 201 -1.84 -0.11 5.41
N ALA A 202 -2.47 0.61 6.34
CA ALA A 202 -2.90 0.09 7.62
C ALA A 202 -4.14 0.87 8.14
N PRO A 203 -4.93 0.28 9.05
CA PRO A 203 -5.94 1.02 9.78
C PRO A 203 -5.31 2.10 10.67
N ASN A 204 -5.99 3.25 10.81
CA ASN A 204 -5.58 4.39 11.65
C ASN A 204 -5.44 4.01 13.15
N THR A 205 -6.09 2.93 13.57
CA THR A 205 -5.92 2.32 14.89
C THR A 205 -5.29 0.95 14.70
N VAL A 206 -3.97 0.87 14.86
CA VAL A 206 -3.27 -0.40 15.06
C VAL A 206 -3.36 -0.69 16.56
N SER A 207 -4.46 -1.30 17.00
CA SER A 207 -4.67 -1.72 18.40
C SER A 207 -4.27 -3.18 18.60
#